data_AF-A0A4Q5SFF2-F1
#
_entry.id   AF-A0A4Q5SFF2-F1
#
_cell.length_a   1.000
_cell.length_b   1.000
_cell.length_c   1.000
_cell.angle_alpha   90.00
_cell.angle_beta   90.00
_cell.angle_gamma   90.00
#
_symmetry.space_group_name_H-M   'P 1'
#
loop_
_entity.id
_entity.type
_entity.pdbx_description
1 polymer ?
#
loop_
_entity_poly.entity_id
_entity_poly.type
_entity_poly.pdbx_seq_one_letter_code
_entity_poly.pdbx_strand_id
1 'polypeptide(L)'
;MTGFDFIVLGIVAIAAIGGFMRGFVQEVLSIAAWILAAFAIRYLHTPLTMAVAGYMGYGVATSILAFALLLLIPYAAMKVIANNLGQASRSSPLGPIDRVLGFGFGGLKGVLVVVIGFSLLVLGYDTVWGIGGRPNWITMARSYPLVDSGSRSLVEIIAERRAGVRDEQGVAEQQ
;
A
#
# COMPACT_ATOMS: atom_id res chain seq x y z
N MET A 1 -2.58 -28.54 7.24
CA MET A 1 -2.22 -27.12 7.22
C MET A 1 -0.71 -27.04 7.36
N THR A 2 -0.05 -26.32 6.47
CA THR A 2 1.39 -26.11 6.48
C THR A 2 1.78 -25.09 7.57
N GLY A 3 3.05 -25.03 7.98
CA GLY A 3 3.52 -24.00 8.92
C GLY A 3 3.25 -22.57 8.45
N PHE A 4 3.20 -22.36 7.12
CA PHE A 4 2.84 -21.09 6.51
C PHE A 4 1.39 -20.69 6.81
N ASP A 5 0.45 -21.63 6.77
CA ASP A 5 -0.97 -21.37 7.04
C ASP A 5 -1.17 -20.84 8.47
N PHE A 6 -0.40 -21.35 9.44
CA PHE A 6 -0.44 -20.87 10.82
C PHE A 6 0.10 -19.45 10.98
N ILE A 7 1.16 -19.10 10.23
CA ILE A 7 1.71 -17.73 10.23
C ILE A 7 0.67 -16.76 9.65
N VAL A 8 0.07 -17.11 8.52
CA VAL A 8 -0.96 -16.30 7.87
C VAL A 8 -2.16 -16.08 8.80
N LEU A 9 -2.67 -17.15 9.39
CA LEU A 9 -3.77 -17.08 10.35
C LEU A 9 -3.38 -16.21 11.57
N GLY A 10 -2.16 -16.33 12.07
CA GLY A 10 -1.66 -15.52 13.18
C GLY A 10 -1.65 -14.02 12.84
N ILE A 11 -1.12 -13.65 11.67
CA ILE A 11 -1.07 -12.24 11.22
C ILE A 11 -2.49 -11.68 11.06
N VAL A 12 -3.37 -12.42 10.40
CA VAL A 12 -4.77 -12.00 10.19
C VAL A 12 -5.50 -11.87 11.52
N ALA A 13 -5.32 -12.81 12.45
CA ALA A 13 -5.93 -12.76 13.77
C ALA A 13 -5.45 -11.55 14.58
N ILE A 14 -4.13 -11.28 14.62
CA ILE A 14 -3.57 -10.11 15.30
C ILE A 14 -4.11 -8.82 14.68
N ALA A 15 -4.19 -8.76 13.34
CA ALA A 15 -4.72 -7.59 12.64
C ALA A 15 -6.22 -7.38 12.92
N ALA A 16 -7.01 -8.46 12.97
CA ALA A 16 -8.43 -8.42 13.30
C ALA A 16 -8.66 -7.98 14.75
N ILE A 17 -7.89 -8.50 15.71
CA ILE A 17 -7.94 -8.08 17.11
C ILE A 17 -7.53 -6.61 17.24
N GLY A 18 -6.47 -6.18 16.55
CA GLY A 18 -6.06 -4.77 16.52
C GLY A 18 -7.15 -3.85 15.95
N GLY A 19 -7.84 -4.30 14.90
CA GLY A 19 -8.99 -3.61 14.33
C GLY A 19 -10.18 -3.54 15.29
N PHE A 20 -10.45 -4.60 16.05
CA PHE A 20 -11.47 -4.61 17.11
C PHE A 20 -11.16 -3.59 18.22
N MET A 21 -9.90 -3.52 18.67
CA MET A 21 -9.46 -2.59 19.71
C MET A 21 -9.56 -1.13 19.26
N ARG A 22 -9.26 -0.86 17.98
CA ARG A 22 -9.30 0.48 17.39
C ARG A 22 -10.66 0.88 16.84
N GLY A 23 -11.54 -0.05 16.51
CA GLY A 23 -12.81 0.27 15.86
C GLY A 23 -12.68 0.67 14.39
N PHE A 24 -13.79 0.56 13.67
CA PHE A 24 -13.87 0.83 12.23
C PHE A 24 -13.62 2.30 11.89
N VAL A 25 -14.25 3.22 12.62
CA VAL A 25 -14.13 4.67 12.39
C VAL A 25 -12.67 5.12 12.44
N GLN A 26 -11.92 4.66 13.44
CA GLN A 26 -10.52 5.03 13.59
C GLN A 26 -9.66 4.47 12.45
N GLU A 27 -9.92 3.23 12.03
CA GLU A 27 -9.18 2.59 10.93
C GLU A 27 -9.45 3.29 9.59
N VAL A 28 -10.71 3.60 9.26
CA VAL A 28 -11.08 4.33 8.03
C VAL A 28 -10.46 5.72 8.01
N LEU A 29 -10.58 6.49 9.10
CA LEU A 29 -10.00 7.82 9.18
C LEU A 29 -8.47 7.79 9.14
N SER A 30 -7.84 6.71 9.64
CA SER A 30 -6.39 6.53 9.50
C SER A 30 -5.94 6.29 8.07
N ILE A 31 -6.77 5.69 7.21
CA ILE A 31 -6.50 5.60 5.77
C ILE A 31 -6.76 6.94 5.10
N ALA A 32 -7.86 7.61 5.47
CA ALA A 32 -8.16 8.96 4.99
C ALA A 32 -7.01 9.95 5.29
N ALA A 33 -6.29 9.80 6.40
CA ALA A 33 -5.09 10.60 6.70
C ALA A 33 -3.97 10.45 5.66
N TRP A 34 -3.71 9.23 5.20
CA TRP A 34 -2.75 8.97 4.13
C TRP A 34 -3.20 9.54 2.79
N ILE A 35 -4.49 9.38 2.48
CA ILE A 35 -5.08 9.95 1.26
C ILE A 35 -4.96 11.48 1.31
N LEU A 36 -5.37 12.12 2.41
CA LEU A 36 -5.27 13.56 2.59
C LEU A 36 -3.84 14.07 2.42
N ALA A 37 -2.85 13.39 3.00
CA ALA A 37 -1.44 13.76 2.85
C ALA A 37 -0.98 13.61 1.39
N ALA A 38 -1.36 12.54 0.69
CA ALA A 38 -1.04 12.36 -0.73
C ALA A 38 -1.68 13.45 -1.60
N PHE A 39 -2.92 13.84 -1.34
CA PHE A 39 -3.58 14.98 -1.99
C PHE A 39 -2.85 16.29 -1.69
N ALA A 40 -2.51 16.55 -0.42
CA ALA A 40 -1.77 17.74 -0.04
C ALA A 40 -0.44 17.83 -0.80
N ILE A 41 0.32 16.75 -0.88
CA ILE A 41 1.56 16.69 -1.68
C ILE A 41 1.25 16.95 -3.16
N ARG A 42 0.27 16.26 -3.74
CA ARG A 42 -0.04 16.35 -5.18
C ARG A 42 -0.39 17.77 -5.64
N TYR A 43 -1.08 18.55 -4.82
CA TYR A 43 -1.60 19.87 -5.18
C TYR A 43 -0.80 21.03 -4.60
N LEU A 44 -0.15 20.86 -3.43
CA LEU A 44 0.52 21.95 -2.72
C LEU A 44 2.05 21.86 -2.75
N HIS A 45 2.64 20.80 -3.29
CA HIS A 45 4.11 20.64 -3.29
C HIS A 45 4.83 21.77 -4.02
N THR A 46 4.45 22.09 -5.25
CA THR A 46 5.06 23.19 -6.01
C THR A 46 4.89 24.56 -5.34
N PRO A 47 3.66 25.02 -4.97
CA PRO A 47 3.50 26.33 -4.35
C PRO A 47 4.18 26.41 -2.98
N LEU A 48 4.17 25.34 -2.19
CA LEU A 48 4.89 25.34 -0.90
C LEU A 48 6.41 25.37 -1.11
N THR A 49 6.93 24.63 -2.08
CA THR A 49 8.37 24.65 -2.40
C THR A 49 8.81 26.06 -2.80
N MET A 50 8.04 26.77 -3.63
CA MET A 50 8.33 28.16 -4.00
C MET A 50 8.27 29.10 -2.79
N ALA A 51 7.28 28.94 -1.91
CA ALA A 51 7.18 29.74 -0.70
C ALA A 51 8.38 29.53 0.25
N VAL A 52 8.81 28.28 0.45
CA VAL A 52 9.98 27.96 1.28
C VAL A 52 11.28 28.40 0.61
N ALA A 53 11.38 28.33 -0.72
CA ALA A 53 12.54 28.79 -1.48
C ALA A 53 12.83 30.29 -1.27
N GLY A 54 11.81 31.10 -0.96
CA GLY A 54 11.98 32.50 -0.60
C GLY A 54 12.85 32.73 0.64
N TYR A 55 12.98 31.74 1.53
CA TYR A 55 13.76 31.86 2.78
C TYR A 55 15.12 31.15 2.71
N MET A 56 15.22 30.07 1.95
CA MET A 56 16.39 29.16 1.98
C MET A 56 17.07 29.00 0.61
N GLY A 57 16.51 29.61 -0.43
CA GLY A 57 16.92 29.41 -1.82
C GLY A 57 16.27 28.19 -2.49
N TYR A 58 16.41 28.12 -3.81
CA TYR A 58 15.97 26.97 -4.60
C TYR A 58 16.98 25.82 -4.47
N GLY A 59 16.49 24.62 -4.18
CA GLY A 59 17.34 23.44 -4.08
C GLY A 59 16.58 22.18 -3.68
N VAL A 60 17.27 21.04 -3.78
CA VAL A 60 16.71 19.73 -3.44
C VAL A 60 16.24 19.69 -1.97
N ALA A 61 17.01 20.29 -1.06
CA ALA A 61 16.65 20.37 0.36
C ALA A 61 15.31 21.09 0.59
N THR A 62 15.05 22.17 -0.15
CA THR A 62 13.79 22.93 -0.09
C THR A 62 12.60 22.08 -0.53
N SER A 63 12.74 21.33 -1.63
CA SER A 63 11.70 20.43 -2.13
C SER A 63 11.43 19.26 -1.18
N ILE A 64 12.47 18.72 -0.55
CA ILE A 64 12.36 17.67 0.48
C ILE A 64 11.64 18.22 1.72
N LEU A 65 11.98 19.43 2.16
CA LEU A 65 11.32 20.07 3.30
C LEU A 65 9.83 20.30 3.02
N ALA A 66 9.49 20.85 1.85
CA ALA A 66 8.08 21.04 1.45
C ALA A 66 7.31 19.70 1.40
N PHE A 67 7.93 18.64 0.88
CA PHE A 67 7.35 17.30 0.91
C PHE A 67 7.13 16.80 2.34
N ALA A 68 8.13 16.93 3.21
CA ALA A 68 8.03 16.50 4.61
C ALA A 68 6.92 17.24 5.36
N LEU A 69 6.80 18.56 5.16
CA LEU A 69 5.74 19.37 5.77
C LEU A 69 4.35 18.94 5.28
N LEU A 70 4.17 18.72 3.98
CA LEU A 70 2.89 18.29 3.39
C LEU A 70 2.53 16.85 3.70
N LEU A 71 3.52 16.01 4.01
CA LEU A 71 3.27 14.68 4.52
C LEU A 71 2.85 14.75 5.99
N LEU A 72 3.70 15.36 6.84
CA LEU A 72 3.59 15.24 8.29
C LEU A 72 2.44 16.08 8.86
N ILE A 73 2.26 17.32 8.42
CA ILE A 73 1.28 18.23 9.03
C ILE A 73 -0.16 17.74 8.79
N PRO A 74 -0.61 17.49 7.54
CA PRO A 74 -1.97 17.00 7.29
C PRO A 74 -2.19 15.61 7.87
N TYR A 75 -1.18 14.73 7.78
CA TYR A 75 -1.26 13.38 8.35
C TYR A 75 -1.44 13.44 9.88
N ALA A 76 -0.60 14.19 10.59
CA ALA A 76 -0.68 14.31 12.04
C ALA A 76 -2.00 14.94 12.48
N ALA A 77 -2.44 16.00 11.81
CA ALA A 77 -3.73 16.63 12.08
C ALA A 77 -4.89 15.62 11.92
N MET A 78 -4.94 14.91 10.79
CA MET A 78 -5.98 13.91 10.54
C MET A 78 -5.87 12.71 11.48
N LYS A 79 -4.67 12.34 11.91
CA LYS A 79 -4.45 11.25 12.87
C LYS A 79 -5.01 11.58 14.26
N VAL A 80 -4.85 12.82 14.71
CA VAL A 80 -5.46 13.31 15.96
C VAL A 80 -6.99 13.24 15.85
N ILE A 81 -7.55 13.72 14.73
CA ILE A 81 -8.99 13.65 14.46
C ILE A 81 -9.48 12.19 14.46
N ALA A 82 -8.78 11.30 13.77
CA ALA A 82 -9.11 9.87 13.72
C ALA A 82 -9.15 9.23 15.10
N ASN A 83 -8.19 9.57 15.97
CA ASN A 83 -8.13 9.04 17.33
C ASN A 83 -9.27 9.57 18.21
N ASN A 84 -9.62 10.85 18.08
CA ASN A 84 -10.70 11.47 18.85
C ASN A 84 -12.07 10.94 18.40
N LEU A 85 -12.33 10.93 17.09
CA LEU A 85 -13.59 10.41 16.54
C LEU A 85 -13.74 8.90 16.74
N GLY A 86 -12.64 8.15 16.65
CA GLY A 86 -12.64 6.74 16.99
C GLY A 86 -13.05 6.48 18.44
N GLN A 87 -12.46 7.23 19.39
CA GLN A 87 -12.83 7.11 20.79
C GLN A 87 -14.29 7.49 21.03
N ALA A 88 -14.76 8.60 20.45
CA ALA A 88 -16.14 9.05 20.56
C ALA A 88 -17.13 8.00 20.03
N SER A 89 -16.81 7.37 18.89
CA SER A 89 -17.61 6.28 18.31
C SER A 89 -17.72 5.09 19.25
N ARG A 90 -16.59 4.64 19.83
CA ARG A 90 -16.54 3.50 20.75
C ARG A 90 -17.20 3.77 22.10
N SER A 91 -17.27 5.02 22.56
CA SER A 91 -17.99 5.42 23.78
C SER A 91 -19.50 5.60 23.56
N SER A 92 -19.96 5.61 22.31
CA SER A 92 -21.37 5.76 21.97
C SER A 92 -22.15 4.44 22.11
N PRO A 93 -23.50 4.46 22.08
CA PRO A 93 -24.32 3.26 22.00
C PRO A 93 -24.00 2.35 20.79
N LEU A 94 -23.40 2.92 19.73
CA LEU A 94 -22.97 2.18 18.54
C LEU A 94 -21.58 1.53 18.70
N GLY A 95 -20.92 1.74 19.84
CA GLY A 95 -19.55 1.25 20.09
C GLY A 95 -19.35 -0.25 19.82
N PRO A 96 -20.27 -1.16 20.19
CA PRO A 96 -20.15 -2.57 19.85
C PRO A 96 -20.13 -2.83 18.33
N ILE A 97 -20.95 -2.12 17.57
CA ILE A 97 -21.02 -2.23 16.11
C ILE A 97 -19.71 -1.73 15.48
N ASP A 98 -19.20 -0.58 15.94
CA ASP A 98 -17.92 -0.02 15.48
C ASP A 98 -16.75 -0.99 15.71
N ARG A 99 -16.73 -1.70 16.85
CA ARG A 99 -15.70 -2.70 17.14
C ARG A 99 -15.81 -3.96 16.28
N VAL A 100 -17.01 -4.46 16.03
CA VAL A 100 -17.23 -5.63 15.15
C VAL A 100 -16.85 -5.31 13.70
N LEU A 101 -17.24 -4.13 13.20
CA LEU A 101 -16.80 -3.65 11.89
C LEU A 101 -15.28 -3.45 11.87
N GLY A 102 -14.70 -2.95 12.96
CA GLY A 102 -13.27 -2.82 13.13
C GLY A 102 -12.54 -4.16 13.07
N PHE A 103 -13.10 -5.21 13.65
CA PHE A 103 -12.58 -6.58 13.55
C PHE A 103 -12.54 -7.07 12.10
N GLY A 104 -13.65 -6.94 11.37
CA GLY A 104 -13.73 -7.32 9.96
C GLY A 104 -12.75 -6.53 9.09
N PHE A 105 -12.67 -5.21 9.30
CA PHE A 105 -11.74 -4.34 8.60
C PHE A 105 -10.28 -4.67 8.92
N GLY A 106 -9.96 -4.91 10.19
CA GLY A 106 -8.64 -5.35 10.64
C GLY A 106 -8.23 -6.68 10.03
N GLY A 107 -9.16 -7.65 9.96
CA GLY A 107 -8.94 -8.93 9.30
C GLY A 107 -8.66 -8.77 7.81
N LEU A 108 -9.47 -7.97 7.10
CA LEU A 108 -9.24 -7.64 5.69
C LEU A 108 -7.87 -7.01 5.46
N LYS A 109 -7.49 -6.04 6.30
CA LYS A 109 -6.15 -5.43 6.24
C LYS A 109 -5.04 -6.45 6.52
N GLY A 110 -5.26 -7.35 7.48
CA GLY A 110 -4.33 -8.44 7.78
C GLY A 110 -4.10 -9.34 6.57
N VAL A 111 -5.17 -9.72 5.86
CA VAL A 111 -5.08 -10.50 4.62
C VAL A 111 -4.31 -9.73 3.55
N LEU A 112 -4.61 -8.44 3.35
CA LEU A 112 -3.86 -7.60 2.40
C LEU A 112 -2.37 -7.53 2.73
N VAL A 113 -2.02 -7.34 4.01
CA VAL A 113 -0.62 -7.31 4.46
C VAL A 113 0.08 -8.64 4.19
N VAL A 114 -0.59 -9.77 4.43
CA VAL A 114 -0.05 -11.10 4.12
C VAL A 114 0.17 -11.26 2.62
N VAL A 115 -0.81 -10.90 1.79
CA VAL A 115 -0.71 -11.02 0.32
C VAL A 115 0.45 -10.19 -0.21
N ILE A 116 0.55 -8.92 0.21
CA ILE A 116 1.64 -8.03 -0.20
C ILE A 116 2.99 -8.56 0.29
N GLY A 117 3.09 -8.93 1.57
CA GLY A 117 4.33 -9.46 2.16
C GLY A 117 4.81 -10.73 1.47
N PHE A 118 3.91 -11.66 1.16
CA PHE A 118 4.23 -12.88 0.43
C PHE A 118 4.63 -12.59 -1.02
N SER A 119 3.92 -11.67 -1.69
CA SER A 119 4.25 -11.29 -3.07
C SER A 119 5.65 -10.68 -3.16
N LEU A 120 6.02 -9.84 -2.20
CA LEU A 120 7.37 -9.27 -2.09
C LEU A 120 8.42 -10.33 -1.77
N LEU A 121 8.10 -11.32 -0.93
CA LEU A 121 9.00 -12.44 -0.62
C LEU A 121 9.26 -13.28 -1.88
N VAL A 122 8.21 -13.66 -2.61
CA VAL A 122 8.33 -14.41 -3.87
C VAL A 122 9.13 -13.62 -4.91
N LEU A 123 8.82 -12.33 -5.09
CA LEU A 123 9.55 -11.47 -6.02
C LEU A 123 11.03 -11.35 -5.63
N GLY A 124 11.33 -11.19 -4.33
CA GLY A 124 12.69 -11.15 -3.81
C GLY A 124 13.43 -12.46 -4.06
N TYR A 125 12.76 -13.59 -3.83
CA TYR A 125 13.32 -14.92 -4.08
C TYR A 125 13.65 -15.12 -5.57
N ASP A 126 12.71 -14.77 -6.44
CA ASP A 126 12.87 -14.84 -7.90
C ASP A 126 14.00 -13.93 -8.41
N THR A 127 14.18 -12.77 -7.79
CA THR A 127 15.24 -11.81 -8.15
C THR A 127 16.63 -12.28 -7.71
N VAL A 128 16.75 -12.95 -6.56
CA VAL A 128 18.04 -13.36 -5.98
C VAL A 128 18.50 -14.75 -6.46
N TRP A 129 17.60 -15.71 -6.63
CA TRP A 129 17.93 -17.11 -6.95
C TRP A 129 17.49 -17.57 -8.34
N GLY A 130 16.79 -16.72 -9.11
CA GLY A 130 16.22 -17.08 -10.40
C GLY A 130 15.04 -18.06 -10.31
N ILE A 131 14.34 -18.26 -11.42
CA ILE A 131 13.07 -19.02 -11.51
C ILE A 131 13.23 -20.50 -11.06
N GLY A 132 14.46 -21.04 -11.12
CA GLY A 132 14.77 -22.44 -10.80
C GLY A 132 15.11 -22.74 -9.33
N GLY A 133 15.26 -21.72 -8.47
CA GLY A 133 15.56 -21.94 -7.04
C GLY A 133 14.34 -22.28 -6.17
N ARG A 134 13.12 -22.07 -6.70
CA ARG A 134 11.87 -21.99 -5.93
C ARG A 134 11.69 -23.21 -5.00
N PRO A 135 11.71 -23.02 -3.67
CA PRO A 135 11.56 -24.11 -2.72
C PRO A 135 10.21 -24.83 -2.88
N ASN A 136 10.18 -26.14 -2.66
CA ASN A 136 9.00 -27.00 -2.87
C ASN A 136 7.72 -26.55 -2.15
N TRP A 137 7.83 -25.74 -1.09
CA TRP A 137 6.68 -25.20 -0.36
C TRP A 137 5.95 -24.06 -1.11
N ILE A 138 6.58 -23.42 -2.10
CA ILE A 138 5.95 -22.40 -2.98
C ILE A 138 5.24 -23.05 -4.16
N THR A 139 5.87 -24.03 -4.81
CA THR A 139 5.31 -24.73 -5.97
C THR A 139 4.14 -25.65 -5.62
N MET A 140 4.06 -26.13 -4.36
CA MET A 140 2.93 -26.92 -3.87
C MET A 140 1.72 -26.08 -3.41
N ALA A 141 1.83 -24.74 -3.38
CA ALA A 141 0.74 -23.89 -2.92
C ALA A 141 -0.43 -23.88 -3.92
N ARG A 142 -1.65 -24.14 -3.43
CA ARG A 142 -2.89 -24.10 -4.26
C ARG A 142 -3.15 -22.76 -4.95
N SER A 143 -2.58 -21.68 -4.44
CA SER A 143 -2.69 -20.33 -5.01
C SER A 143 -1.71 -20.07 -6.17
N TYR A 144 -0.69 -20.91 -6.34
CA TYR A 144 0.34 -20.74 -7.36
C TYR A 144 -0.21 -20.68 -8.80
N PRO A 145 -1.17 -21.53 -9.23
CA PRO A 145 -1.72 -21.49 -10.59
C PRO A 145 -2.51 -20.19 -10.88
N LEU A 146 -3.14 -19.60 -9.87
CA LEU A 146 -3.89 -18.35 -10.01
C LEU A 146 -2.93 -17.15 -10.22
N VAL A 147 -1.77 -17.20 -9.59
CA VAL A 147 -0.75 -16.14 -9.69
C VAL A 147 0.07 -16.27 -10.98
N ASP A 148 0.41 -17.49 -11.41
CA ASP A 148 1.15 -17.73 -12.66
C ASP A 148 0.35 -17.30 -13.90
N SER A 149 -0.94 -17.60 -13.94
CA SER A 149 -1.80 -17.23 -15.07
C SER A 149 -1.95 -15.71 -15.23
N GLY A 150 -2.08 -14.98 -14.12
CA GLY A 150 -2.08 -13.51 -14.13
C GLY A 150 -0.73 -12.89 -14.52
N SER A 151 0.39 -13.56 -14.20
CA SER A 151 1.72 -13.07 -14.59
C SER A 151 1.97 -13.20 -16.09
N ARG A 152 1.53 -14.30 -16.71
CA ARG A 152 1.68 -14.54 -18.16
C ARG A 152 0.97 -13.48 -18.99
N SER A 153 -0.26 -13.13 -18.64
CA SER A 153 -1.03 -12.10 -19.37
C SER A 153 -0.42 -10.71 -19.25
N LEU A 154 0.18 -10.38 -18.09
CA LEU A 154 0.90 -9.10 -17.93
C LEU A 154 2.18 -9.05 -18.76
N VAL A 155 2.92 -10.17 -18.87
CA VAL A 155 4.12 -10.24 -19.71
C VAL A 155 3.77 -10.11 -21.19
N GLU A 156 2.66 -10.69 -21.63
CA GLU A 156 2.13 -10.57 -23.00
C GLU A 156 1.78 -9.12 -23.35
N ILE A 157 1.03 -8.42 -22.49
CA ILE A 157 0.66 -7.00 -22.69
C ILE A 157 1.92 -6.10 -22.78
N ILE A 158 2.95 -6.41 -21.99
CA ILE A 158 4.22 -5.66 -22.01
C ILE A 158 5.03 -5.98 -23.28
N ALA A 159 4.99 -7.23 -23.76
CA ALA A 159 5.66 -7.63 -24.99
C ALA A 159 5.03 -6.97 -26.22
N GLU A 160 3.70 -6.94 -26.30
CA GLU A 160 2.96 -6.26 -27.38
C GLU A 160 3.24 -4.76 -27.43
N ARG A 161 3.26 -4.08 -26.28
CA ARG A 161 3.62 -2.64 -26.24
C ARG A 161 5.04 -2.36 -26.70
N ARG A 162 6.01 -3.23 -26.38
CA ARG A 162 7.39 -3.05 -26.85
C ARG A 162 7.55 -3.32 -28.34
N ALA A 163 6.75 -4.23 -28.90
CA ALA A 163 6.72 -4.48 -30.34
C ALA A 163 6.16 -3.25 -31.09
N GLY A 164 5.04 -2.69 -30.63
CA GLY A 164 4.45 -1.49 -31.24
C GLY A 164 5.36 -0.25 -31.21
N VAL A 165 6.09 -0.04 -30.10
CA VAL A 165 7.05 1.08 -29.99
C VAL A 165 8.27 0.91 -30.90
N ARG A 166 8.69 -0.33 -31.19
CA ARG A 166 9.79 -0.61 -32.14
C ARG A 166 9.37 -0.37 -33.59
N ASP A 167 8.13 -0.72 -33.95
CA ASP A 167 7.61 -0.49 -35.29
C ASP A 167 7.43 1.02 -35.58
N GLU A 168 6.98 1.80 -34.60
CA GLU A 168 6.88 3.27 -34.73
C GLU A 168 8.26 3.95 -34.87
N GLN A 169 9.29 3.43 -34.20
CA GLN A 169 10.66 3.95 -34.28
C GLN A 169 11.34 3.59 -35.62
N GLY A 170 11.09 2.40 -36.15
CA GLY A 170 11.62 1.99 -37.47
C GLY A 170 11.02 2.76 -38.64
N VAL A 171 9.78 3.26 -38.51
CA VAL A 171 9.13 4.10 -39.54
C VAL A 171 9.64 5.55 -39.48
N ALA A 172 9.99 6.06 -38.30
CA ALA A 172 10.51 7.42 -38.13
C ALA A 172 11.95 7.60 -38.65
N GLU A 173 12.74 6.53 -38.76
CA GLU A 173 14.11 6.58 -39.31
C GLU A 173 14.16 6.48 -40.86
N GLN A 174 13.03 6.24 -41.53
CA GLN A 174 12.94 6.12 -43.00
C GLN A 174 12.33 7.34 -43.72
N GLN A 175 11.99 8.41 -43.00
CA GLN A 175 11.53 9.71 -43.55
C GLN A 175 12.59 10.79 -43.34
#